data_AF-A0A3M2X4U3-F1
#
_entry.id   AF-A0A3M2X4U3-F1
#
_cell.length_a   1.000
_cell.length_b   1.000
_cell.length_c   1.000
_cell.angle_alpha   90.00
_cell.angle_beta   90.00
_cell.angle_gamma   90.00
#
_symmetry.space_group_name_H-M   'P 1'
#
loop_
_entity.id
_entity.type
_entity.pdbx_description
1 polymer ?
#
loop_
_entity_poly.entity_id
_entity_poly.type
_entity_poly.pdbx_seq_one_letter_code
_entity_poly.pdbx_strand_id
1 'polypeptide(L)'
;MQIMQPTPRKQAVLDVVGEVLRQRLGSGPDITVWFARPEELRIFNSGLKLDELPRSWAHYALTLEPVNPPVLVTQIEMAPGEWFYIASLLPEPYTSLEEQELPLQQVSFIVLTSAFLLLFIGLLVHWQSRPLKRLARAARDMSLGADVEPVVEGGGSEVVEVSRAFNAMRTRISRYLTERGQLFS
;
A
#
# COMPACT_ATOMS: atom_id res chain seq x y z
N MET A 1 14.85 -31.49 17.68
CA MET A 1 14.53 -30.08 17.38
C MET A 1 13.74 -30.07 16.09
N GLN A 2 12.66 -29.28 15.98
CA GLN A 2 11.94 -29.15 14.71
C GLN A 2 12.63 -28.09 13.85
N ILE A 3 13.00 -28.46 12.63
CA ILE A 3 13.54 -27.54 11.62
C ILE A 3 12.35 -26.85 10.98
N MET A 4 12.41 -25.53 10.84
CA MET A 4 11.33 -24.79 10.18
C MET A 4 11.19 -25.17 8.70
N GLN A 5 9.97 -25.01 8.17
CA GLN A 5 9.70 -25.22 6.75
C GLN A 5 10.60 -24.32 5.88
N PRO A 6 11.24 -24.86 4.84
CA PRO A 6 12.12 -24.10 3.97
C PRO A 6 11.28 -23.14 3.11
N THR A 7 11.56 -21.84 3.22
CA THR A 7 11.09 -20.83 2.26
C THR A 7 12.26 -20.42 1.35
N PRO A 8 12.01 -19.89 0.13
CA PRO A 8 13.09 -19.45 -0.76
C PRO A 8 14.05 -18.45 -0.10
N ARG A 9 13.52 -17.53 0.71
CA ARG A 9 14.32 -16.57 1.49
C ARG A 9 15.14 -17.24 2.58
N LYS A 10 14.54 -18.15 3.37
CA LYS A 10 15.27 -18.92 4.40
C LYS A 10 16.40 -19.70 3.75
N GLN A 11 16.13 -20.39 2.64
CA GLN A 11 17.16 -21.14 1.91
C GLN A 11 18.30 -20.25 1.42
N ALA A 12 17.99 -19.09 0.83
CA ALA A 12 19.03 -18.15 0.39
C ALA A 12 19.93 -17.68 1.52
N VAL A 13 19.39 -17.44 2.72
CA VAL A 13 20.21 -17.09 3.89
C VAL A 13 21.07 -18.28 4.34
N LEU A 14 20.51 -19.48 4.40
CA LEU A 14 21.26 -20.69 4.77
C LEU A 14 22.42 -20.95 3.80
N ASP A 15 22.18 -20.79 2.50
CA ASP A 15 23.18 -20.98 1.46
C ASP A 15 24.32 -19.95 1.62
N VAL A 16 24.00 -18.66 1.78
CA VAL A 16 24.99 -17.59 1.96
C VAL A 16 25.80 -17.77 3.24
N VAL A 17 25.13 -18.04 4.37
CA VAL A 17 25.82 -18.21 5.65
C VAL A 17 26.70 -19.45 5.62
N GLY A 18 26.18 -20.57 5.11
CA GLY A 18 26.93 -21.82 4.98
C GLY A 18 28.14 -21.68 4.05
N GLU A 19 28.02 -20.90 2.97
CA GLU A 19 29.16 -20.60 2.08
C GLU A 19 30.22 -19.74 2.76
N VAL A 20 29.82 -18.65 3.42
CA VAL A 20 30.76 -17.76 4.13
C VAL A 20 31.50 -18.49 5.25
N LEU A 21 30.80 -19.34 6.01
CA LEU A 21 31.41 -20.14 7.07
C LEU A 21 32.43 -21.14 6.51
N ARG A 22 32.09 -21.87 5.44
CA ARG A 22 33.04 -22.77 4.76
C ARG A 22 34.25 -22.03 4.18
N GLN A 23 34.05 -20.83 3.64
CA GLN A 23 35.14 -20.01 3.13
C GLN A 23 36.09 -19.53 4.25
N ARG A 24 35.55 -19.20 5.42
CA ARG A 24 36.33 -18.65 6.55
C ARG A 24 36.97 -19.70 7.45
N LEU A 25 36.29 -20.83 7.66
CA LEU A 25 36.73 -21.92 8.55
C LEU A 25 37.39 -23.08 7.79
N GLY A 26 37.25 -23.11 6.46
CA GLY A 26 37.73 -24.20 5.61
C GLY A 26 36.78 -25.40 5.60
N SER A 27 37.15 -26.46 4.87
CA SER A 27 36.35 -27.69 4.70
C SER A 27 36.56 -28.73 5.81
N GLY A 28 37.24 -28.36 6.90
CA GLY A 28 37.62 -29.26 7.99
C GLY A 28 36.48 -29.58 8.95
N PRO A 29 35.91 -28.57 9.64
CA PRO A 29 34.84 -28.79 10.61
C PRO A 29 33.51 -29.10 9.93
N ASP A 30 32.70 -29.97 10.53
CA ASP A 30 31.30 -30.16 10.12
C ASP A 30 30.48 -28.94 10.58
N ILE A 31 29.85 -28.26 9.62
CA ILE A 31 29.10 -27.01 9.85
C ILE A 31 27.67 -27.23 9.39
N THR A 32 26.74 -27.16 10.34
CA THR A 32 25.31 -27.23 10.05
C THR A 32 24.63 -25.93 10.45
N VAL A 33 23.87 -25.34 9.53
CA VAL A 33 23.14 -24.08 9.73
C VAL A 33 21.66 -24.31 9.46
N TRP A 34 20.80 -23.84 10.35
CA TRP A 34 19.34 -23.93 10.17
C TRP A 34 18.62 -22.82 10.91
N PHE A 35 17.33 -22.71 10.63
CA PHE A 35 16.44 -21.84 11.40
C PHE A 35 15.59 -22.64 12.39
N ALA A 36 15.48 -22.11 13.60
CA ALA A 36 14.61 -22.62 14.66
C ALA A 36 13.69 -21.52 15.18
N ARG A 37 12.52 -21.91 15.67
CA ARG A 37 11.64 -21.02 16.43
C ARG A 37 12.20 -20.80 17.83
N PRO A 38 12.13 -19.59 18.42
CA PRO A 38 12.62 -19.32 19.77
C PRO A 38 12.09 -20.30 20.83
N GLU A 39 10.83 -20.72 20.72
CA GLU A 39 10.17 -21.62 21.68
C GLU A 39 10.63 -23.09 21.57
N GLU A 40 11.21 -23.46 20.42
CA GLU A 40 11.69 -24.80 20.12
C GLU A 40 13.22 -24.92 20.26
N LEU A 41 13.89 -23.79 20.51
CA LEU A 41 15.33 -23.72 20.70
C LEU A 41 15.70 -24.36 22.04
N ARG A 42 16.46 -25.45 21.97
CA ARG A 42 17.03 -26.12 23.14
C ARG A 42 18.53 -25.86 23.20
N ILE A 43 19.01 -25.51 24.39
CA ILE A 43 20.42 -25.22 24.62
C ILE A 43 21.15 -26.53 24.93
N PHE A 44 22.36 -26.65 24.40
CA PHE A 44 23.14 -27.88 24.45
C PHE A 44 23.38 -28.40 25.89
N ASN A 45 23.52 -29.72 25.99
CA ASN A 45 23.85 -30.51 27.18
C ASN A 45 22.76 -30.65 28.27
N SER A 46 21.95 -29.62 28.50
CA SER A 46 20.91 -29.63 29.54
C SER A 46 19.51 -29.97 29.01
N GLY A 47 19.28 -29.84 27.71
CA GLY A 47 17.95 -29.97 27.10
C GLY A 47 17.00 -28.82 27.47
N LEU A 48 17.50 -27.83 28.22
CA LEU A 48 16.74 -26.66 28.65
C LEU A 48 16.30 -25.86 27.43
N LYS A 49 15.02 -25.49 27.44
CA LYS A 49 14.47 -24.58 26.44
C LYS A 49 14.91 -23.15 26.71
N LEU A 50 14.83 -22.31 25.69
CA LEU A 50 15.12 -20.88 25.81
C LEU A 50 14.23 -20.17 26.85
N ASP A 51 12.97 -20.58 27.01
CA ASP A 51 12.02 -20.03 27.99
C ASP A 51 12.30 -20.46 29.44
N GLU A 52 13.10 -21.51 29.63
CA GLU A 52 13.54 -22.01 30.94
C GLU A 52 14.79 -21.29 31.45
N LEU A 53 15.45 -20.47 30.62
CA LEU A 53 16.54 -19.61 31.07
C LEU A 53 16.05 -18.46 31.96
N PRO A 54 16.90 -17.93 32.85
CA PRO A 54 16.60 -16.69 33.57
C PRO A 54 16.21 -15.58 32.59
N ARG A 55 15.15 -14.82 32.90
CA ARG A 55 14.57 -13.82 31.99
C ARG A 55 15.58 -12.83 31.42
N SER A 56 16.63 -12.48 32.17
CA SER A 56 17.70 -11.59 31.74
C SER A 56 18.56 -12.11 30.59
N TRP A 57 18.53 -13.41 30.27
CA TRP A 57 19.31 -14.03 29.20
C TRP A 57 18.46 -14.28 27.95
N ALA A 58 17.23 -14.76 28.13
CA ALA A 58 16.33 -15.10 27.03
C ALA A 58 15.70 -13.86 26.36
N HIS A 59 15.15 -12.93 27.14
CA HIS A 59 14.36 -11.80 26.60
C HIS A 59 15.18 -10.77 25.82
N TYR A 60 16.49 -10.66 26.07
CA TYR A 60 17.30 -9.60 25.44
C TYR A 60 18.11 -10.07 24.24
N ALA A 61 18.38 -11.37 24.11
CA ALA A 61 19.28 -11.89 23.09
C ALA A 61 18.54 -12.43 21.86
N LEU A 62 17.36 -13.06 22.05
CA LEU A 62 16.74 -13.90 21.02
C LEU A 62 15.21 -13.80 20.95
N THR A 63 14.57 -12.89 21.68
CA THR A 63 13.11 -12.71 21.66
C THR A 63 12.78 -11.25 21.39
N LEU A 64 12.08 -10.97 20.29
CA LEU A 64 11.55 -9.64 19.95
C LEU A 64 10.03 -9.74 19.91
N GLU A 65 9.36 -9.52 21.03
CA GLU A 65 7.90 -9.46 21.05
C GLU A 65 7.41 -8.15 20.40
N PRO A 66 6.36 -8.18 19.55
CA PRO A 66 5.50 -9.32 19.22
C PRO A 66 5.94 -10.13 17.97
N VAL A 67 7.08 -9.80 17.35
CA VAL A 67 7.50 -10.33 16.03
C VAL A 67 8.01 -11.77 16.10
N ASN A 68 8.60 -12.19 17.23
CA ASN A 68 9.18 -13.53 17.48
C ASN A 68 9.92 -14.10 16.26
N PRO A 69 10.96 -13.39 15.78
CA PRO A 69 11.67 -13.75 14.56
C PRO A 69 12.36 -15.11 14.70
N PRO A 70 12.57 -15.81 13.58
CA PRO A 70 13.29 -17.06 13.59
C PRO A 70 14.75 -16.85 13.99
N VAL A 71 15.27 -17.78 14.79
CA VAL A 71 16.66 -17.79 15.24
C VAL A 71 17.49 -18.60 14.25
N LEU A 72 18.57 -18.00 13.76
CA LEU A 72 19.59 -18.70 12.99
C LEU A 72 20.49 -19.47 13.96
N VAL A 73 20.53 -20.78 13.80
CA VAL A 73 21.34 -21.68 14.63
C VAL A 73 22.48 -22.22 13.77
N THR A 74 23.70 -22.06 14.27
CA THR A 74 24.91 -22.58 13.65
C THR A 74 25.57 -23.55 14.62
N GLN A 75 25.86 -24.76 14.15
CA GLN A 75 26.62 -25.77 14.87
C GLN A 75 27.91 -26.07 14.12
N ILE A 76 29.02 -26.05 14.86
CA ILE A 76 30.36 -26.26 14.32
C ILE A 76 31.05 -27.34 15.18
N GLU A 77 31.44 -28.45 14.58
CA GLU A 77 32.27 -29.46 15.27
C GLU A 77 33.72 -28.98 15.31
N MET A 78 34.23 -28.69 16.51
CA MET A 78 35.60 -28.21 16.71
C MET A 78 36.59 -29.37 16.86
N ALA A 79 36.15 -30.45 17.52
CA ALA A 79 36.87 -31.69 17.73
C ALA A 79 35.83 -32.83 17.92
N PRO A 80 36.23 -34.12 17.85
CA PRO A 80 35.28 -35.23 17.97
C PRO A 80 34.44 -35.15 19.26
N GLY A 81 33.15 -34.84 19.10
CA GLY A 81 32.20 -34.67 20.21
C GLY A 81 32.21 -33.30 20.92
N GLU A 82 33.04 -32.35 20.47
CA GLU A 82 33.08 -30.97 20.95
C GLU A 82 32.42 -30.04 19.93
N TRP A 83 31.22 -29.57 20.27
CA TRP A 83 30.37 -28.77 19.39
C TRP A 83 30.25 -27.34 19.90
N PHE A 84 30.46 -26.37 19.00
CA PHE A 84 30.24 -24.96 19.24
C PHE A 84 28.88 -24.53 18.68
N TYR A 85 28.03 -23.97 19.55
CA TYR A 85 26.66 -23.57 19.21
C TYR A 85 26.54 -22.05 19.24
N ILE A 86 26.07 -21.48 18.12
CA ILE A 86 25.75 -20.06 18.01
C ILE A 86 24.27 -19.94 17.66
N ALA A 87 23.56 -19.08 18.38
CA ALA A 87 22.19 -18.70 18.09
C ALA A 87 22.15 -17.19 17.91
N SER A 88 21.63 -16.71 16.77
CA SER A 88 21.52 -15.28 16.50
C SER A 88 20.21 -14.93 15.80
N LEU A 89 19.79 -13.70 16.01
CA LEU A 89 18.71 -13.08 15.24
C LEU A 89 19.27 -12.55 13.93
N LEU A 90 18.43 -12.52 12.89
CA LEU A 90 18.76 -11.78 11.69
C LEU A 90 18.67 -10.28 11.94
N PRO A 91 19.60 -9.48 11.38
CA PRO A 91 19.52 -8.03 11.49
C PRO A 91 18.28 -7.50 10.75
N GLU A 92 17.74 -6.39 11.24
CA GLU A 92 16.75 -5.60 10.50
C GLU A 92 17.30 -5.24 9.10
N PRO A 93 16.51 -5.33 8.01
CA PRO A 93 15.06 -5.57 7.93
C PRO A 93 14.66 -7.06 7.76
N TYR A 94 15.55 -8.01 8.08
CA TYR A 94 15.36 -9.43 7.78
C TYR A 94 14.82 -10.25 8.96
N THR A 95 14.36 -9.58 10.03
CA THR A 95 13.71 -10.23 11.18
C THR A 95 12.44 -10.96 10.75
N SER A 96 11.68 -10.40 9.80
CA SER A 96 10.62 -11.12 9.08
C SER A 96 11.16 -11.66 7.74
N LEU A 97 11.52 -12.95 7.70
CA LEU A 97 11.93 -13.63 6.46
C LEU A 97 10.77 -13.92 5.50
N GLU A 98 9.54 -13.75 5.96
CA GLU A 98 8.33 -13.93 5.17
C GLU A 98 7.80 -12.56 4.77
N GLU A 99 7.23 -12.46 3.57
CA GLU A 99 6.59 -11.22 3.14
C GLU A 99 5.44 -10.96 4.07
N GLN A 100 5.54 -9.85 4.80
CA GLN A 100 4.43 -9.37 5.60
C GLN A 100 3.33 -9.01 4.60
N GLU A 101 2.38 -9.92 4.41
CA GLU A 101 1.22 -9.64 3.58
C GLU A 101 0.56 -8.37 4.11
N LEU A 102 0.11 -7.51 3.19
CA LEU A 102 -0.55 -6.28 3.58
C LEU A 102 -1.71 -6.64 4.51
N PRO A 103 -1.71 -6.18 5.77
CA PRO A 103 -2.73 -6.58 6.72
C PRO A 103 -4.10 -6.22 6.16
N LEU A 104 -5.09 -7.10 6.36
CA LEU A 104 -6.44 -6.93 5.83
C LEU A 104 -7.03 -5.56 6.19
N GLN A 105 -6.68 -5.04 7.37
CA GLN A 105 -7.04 -3.69 7.80
C GLN A 105 -6.47 -2.61 6.87
N GLN A 106 -5.20 -2.69 6.47
CA GLN A 106 -4.58 -1.73 5.54
C GLN A 106 -5.21 -1.82 4.15
N VAL A 107 -5.47 -3.04 3.64
CA VAL A 107 -6.18 -3.23 2.37
C VAL A 107 -7.58 -2.61 2.43
N SER A 108 -8.32 -2.87 3.49
CA SER A 108 -9.68 -2.31 3.67
C SER A 108 -9.66 -0.78 3.73
N PHE A 109 -8.66 -0.19 4.40
CA PHE A 109 -8.49 1.25 4.48
C PHE A 109 -8.18 1.86 3.10
N ILE A 110 -7.30 1.23 2.32
CA ILE A 110 -6.96 1.66 0.96
C ILE A 110 -8.19 1.61 0.06
N VAL A 111 -8.93 0.50 0.08
CA VAL A 111 -10.14 0.32 -0.73
C VAL A 111 -11.20 1.35 -0.35
N LEU A 112 -11.46 1.53 0.94
CA LEU A 112 -12.46 2.48 1.44
C LEU A 112 -12.10 3.91 1.04
N THR A 113 -10.86 4.33 1.29
CA THR A 113 -10.38 5.67 0.96
C THR A 113 -10.43 5.93 -0.55
N SER A 114 -9.99 4.96 -1.34
CA SER A 114 -10.03 5.05 -2.81
C SER A 114 -11.47 5.14 -3.34
N ALA A 115 -12.38 4.33 -2.77
CA ALA A 115 -13.79 4.36 -3.15
C ALA A 115 -14.45 5.71 -2.85
N PHE A 116 -14.19 6.27 -1.66
CA PHE A 116 -14.67 7.61 -1.33
C PHE A 116 -14.10 8.67 -2.27
N LEU A 117 -12.80 8.63 -2.53
CA LEU A 117 -12.15 9.59 -3.40
C LEU A 117 -12.72 9.54 -4.83
N LEU A 118 -12.90 8.34 -5.38
CA LEU A 118 -13.54 8.15 -6.70
C LEU A 118 -15.00 8.61 -6.71
N LEU A 119 -15.76 8.33 -5.64
CA LEU A 119 -17.14 8.78 -5.50
C LEU A 119 -17.22 10.32 -5.52
N PHE A 120 -16.38 11.00 -4.74
CA PHE A 120 -16.34 12.46 -4.68
C PHE A 120 -15.89 13.08 -6.00
N ILE A 121 -14.86 12.51 -6.65
CA ILE A 121 -14.44 12.95 -7.98
C ILE A 121 -15.60 12.80 -8.98
N GLY A 122 -16.27 11.64 -9.01
CA GLY A 122 -17.40 11.41 -9.89
C GLY A 122 -18.56 12.38 -9.66
N LEU A 123 -18.89 12.66 -8.38
CA LEU A 123 -19.92 13.62 -8.01
C LEU A 123 -19.55 15.04 -8.44
N LEU A 124 -18.31 15.46 -8.20
CA LEU A 124 -17.79 16.77 -8.57
C LEU A 124 -17.83 16.97 -10.09
N VAL A 125 -17.34 15.99 -10.85
CA VAL A 125 -17.35 16.02 -12.33
C VAL A 125 -18.78 16.10 -12.85
N HIS A 126 -19.71 15.33 -12.28
CA HIS A 126 -21.12 15.39 -12.67
C HIS A 126 -21.76 16.74 -12.40
N TRP A 127 -21.48 17.34 -11.23
CA TRP A 127 -21.98 18.65 -10.85
C TRP A 127 -21.40 19.77 -11.72
N GLN A 128 -20.09 19.75 -11.98
CA GLN A 128 -19.43 20.75 -12.81
C GLN A 128 -19.80 20.65 -14.29
N SER A 129 -20.02 19.43 -14.80
CA SER A 129 -20.38 19.21 -16.21
C SER A 129 -21.84 19.55 -16.54
N ARG A 130 -22.74 19.49 -15.55
CA ARG A 130 -24.17 19.77 -15.75
C ARG A 130 -24.48 21.18 -16.29
N PRO A 131 -23.98 22.29 -15.70
CA PRO A 131 -24.28 23.63 -16.19
C PRO A 131 -23.68 23.88 -17.58
N LEU A 132 -22.48 23.37 -17.86
CA LEU A 132 -21.86 23.41 -19.19
C LEU A 132 -22.74 22.72 -20.24
N LYS A 133 -23.28 21.53 -19.95
CA LYS A 133 -24.20 20.84 -20.85
C LYS A 133 -25.50 21.61 -21.09
N ARG A 134 -26.01 22.33 -20.08
CA ARG A 134 -27.22 23.17 -20.21
C ARG A 134 -26.94 24.37 -21.12
N LEU A 135 -25.83 25.07 -20.92
CA LEU A 135 -25.39 26.17 -21.78
C LEU A 135 -25.22 25.73 -23.24
N ALA A 136 -24.55 24.59 -23.46
CA ALA A 136 -24.33 24.07 -24.81
C ALA A 136 -25.65 23.73 -25.53
N ARG A 137 -26.66 23.22 -24.82
CA ARG A 137 -28.00 22.97 -25.38
C ARG A 137 -28.70 24.28 -25.71
N ALA A 138 -28.77 25.21 -24.76
CA ALA A 138 -29.41 26.51 -24.96
C ALA A 138 -28.81 27.30 -26.13
N ALA A 139 -27.49 27.26 -26.29
CA ALA A 139 -26.80 27.88 -27.42
C ALA A 139 -27.19 27.24 -28.76
N ARG A 140 -27.34 25.90 -28.80
CA ARG A 140 -27.78 25.16 -29.98
C ARG A 140 -29.23 25.48 -30.34
N ASP A 141 -30.12 25.49 -29.36
CA ASP A 141 -31.54 25.77 -29.57
C ASP A 141 -31.74 27.22 -30.06
N MET A 142 -30.96 28.17 -29.53
CA MET A 142 -30.98 29.57 -29.96
C MET A 142 -30.49 29.72 -31.41
N SER A 143 -29.50 28.92 -31.83
CA SER A 143 -29.02 28.93 -33.22
C SER A 143 -30.04 28.38 -34.21
N LEU A 144 -30.99 27.55 -33.75
CA LEU A 144 -32.06 26.97 -34.56
C LEU A 144 -33.30 27.89 -34.63
N GLY A 145 -33.24 29.08 -34.01
CA GLY A 145 -34.34 30.04 -34.01
C GLY A 145 -35.46 29.70 -33.02
N ALA A 146 -35.23 28.77 -32.09
CA ALA A 146 -36.17 28.51 -31.00
C ALA A 146 -36.17 29.66 -30.00
N ASP A 147 -37.33 29.95 -29.38
CA ASP A 147 -37.36 30.80 -28.20
C ASP A 147 -36.80 30.02 -27.01
N VAL A 148 -35.60 30.39 -26.57
CA VAL A 148 -34.86 29.68 -25.52
C VAL A 148 -35.10 30.39 -24.20
N GLU A 149 -35.51 29.67 -23.15
CA GLU A 149 -35.61 30.24 -21.80
C GLU A 149 -34.24 30.72 -21.26
N PRO A 150 -34.21 31.70 -20.35
CA PRO A 150 -32.96 32.12 -19.70
C PRO A 150 -32.24 30.93 -19.06
N VAL A 151 -30.94 30.79 -19.34
CA VAL A 151 -30.14 29.73 -18.71
C VAL A 151 -29.93 30.10 -17.24
N VAL A 152 -30.30 29.19 -16.34
CA VAL A 152 -30.09 29.35 -14.89
C VAL A 152 -28.59 29.50 -14.60
N GLU A 153 -28.21 30.61 -13.97
CA GLU A 153 -26.84 30.85 -13.52
C GLU A 153 -26.45 29.81 -12.46
N GLY A 154 -25.39 29.02 -12.72
CA GLY A 154 -24.91 28.01 -11.78
C GLY A 154 -23.65 27.30 -12.25
N GLY A 155 -22.90 26.72 -11.32
CA GLY A 155 -21.57 26.15 -11.57
C GLY A 155 -20.45 27.01 -10.97
N GLY A 156 -19.22 26.84 -11.48
CA GLY A 156 -18.10 27.71 -11.10
C GLY A 156 -18.32 29.16 -11.51
N SER A 157 -17.55 30.08 -10.94
CA SER A 157 -17.64 31.52 -11.21
C SER A 157 -17.55 31.85 -12.70
N GLU A 158 -16.70 31.13 -13.44
CA GLU A 158 -16.51 31.28 -14.88
C GLU A 158 -17.78 30.89 -15.65
N VAL A 159 -18.44 29.81 -15.22
CA VAL A 159 -19.67 29.32 -15.87
C VAL A 159 -20.83 30.27 -15.59
N VAL A 160 -20.90 30.86 -14.41
CA VAL A 160 -21.89 31.89 -14.04
C VAL A 160 -21.71 33.14 -14.90
N GLU A 161 -20.48 33.64 -15.05
CA GLU A 161 -20.19 34.82 -15.87
C GLU A 161 -20.57 34.61 -17.33
N VAL A 162 -20.21 33.45 -17.90
CA VAL A 162 -20.60 33.07 -19.27
C VAL A 162 -22.12 32.97 -19.40
N SER A 163 -22.81 32.38 -18.41
CA SER A 163 -24.28 32.27 -18.42
C SER A 163 -24.94 33.64 -18.46
N ARG A 164 -24.41 34.60 -17.68
CA ARG A 164 -24.92 35.98 -17.65
C ARG A 164 -24.72 36.69 -18.99
N ALA A 165 -23.52 36.58 -19.56
CA ALA A 165 -23.22 37.16 -20.87
C ALA A 165 -24.12 36.57 -21.97
N PHE A 166 -24.35 35.25 -21.95
CA PHE A 166 -25.25 34.57 -22.87
C PHE A 166 -26.70 35.06 -22.75
N ASN A 167 -27.22 35.17 -21.53
CA ASN A 167 -28.58 35.68 -21.29
C ASN A 167 -28.75 37.14 -21.75
N ALA A 168 -27.74 37.98 -21.57
CA ALA A 168 -27.73 39.35 -22.07
C ALA A 168 -27.76 39.40 -23.61
N MET A 169 -26.96 38.56 -24.27
CA MET A 169 -26.94 38.42 -25.73
C MET A 169 -28.30 37.96 -26.28
N ARG A 170 -28.90 36.92 -25.68
CA ARG A 170 -30.24 36.42 -26.03
C ARG A 170 -31.29 37.53 -25.99
N THR A 171 -31.29 38.30 -24.91
CA THR A 171 -32.25 39.41 -24.71
C THR A 171 -32.09 40.49 -25.80
N ARG A 172 -30.84 40.82 -26.16
CA ARG A 172 -30.55 41.80 -27.21
C ARG A 172 -31.00 41.33 -28.60
N ILE A 173 -30.76 40.05 -28.93
CA ILE A 173 -31.18 39.45 -30.20
C ILE A 173 -32.70 39.41 -30.29
N SER A 174 -33.38 38.92 -29.26
CA SER A 174 -34.85 38.85 -29.22
C SER A 174 -35.48 40.24 -29.41
N ARG A 175 -34.96 41.27 -28.73
CA ARG A 175 -35.41 42.65 -28.90
C ARG A 175 -35.21 43.14 -30.33
N TYR A 176 -34.02 42.96 -30.90
CA TYR A 176 -33.72 43.38 -32.27
C TYR A 176 -34.64 42.71 -33.31
N LEU A 177 -34.89 41.41 -33.16
CA LEU A 177 -35.81 40.68 -34.04
C LEU A 177 -37.25 41.21 -33.91
N THR A 178 -37.69 41.53 -32.69
CA THR A 178 -39.02 42.10 -32.42
C THR A 178 -39.17 43.49 -33.03
N GLU A 179 -38.19 44.38 -32.83
CA GLU A 179 -38.18 45.73 -33.40
C GLU A 179 -38.19 45.69 -34.93
N ARG A 180 -37.44 44.76 -35.55
CA ARG A 180 -37.48 44.58 -37.01
C ARG A 180 -38.80 44.03 -37.51
N GLY A 181 -39.40 43.07 -36.80
CA GLY A 181 -40.71 42.52 -37.17
C GLY A 181 -41.80 43.59 -37.24
N GLN A 182 -41.75 44.59 -36.36
CA GLN A 182 -42.70 45.70 -36.33
C GLN A 182 -42.51 46.72 -37.47
N LEU A 183 -41.31 46.80 -38.07
CA LEU A 183 -41.00 47.72 -39.18
C LEU A 183 -41.39 47.18 -40.56
N PHE A 184 -41.71 45.89 -40.67
CA PHE A 184 -42.08 45.23 -41.93
C PHE A 184 -43.50 44.62 -41.90
N SER A 185 -44.32 45.02 -40.92
CA SER A 185 -45.77 44.78 -40.86
C SER A 185 -46.52 46.07 -41.21
#